data_AF-A0A3C0I759-F1
#
_entry.id   AF-A0A3C0I759-F1
#
_cell.length_a   1.000
_cell.length_b   1.000
_cell.length_c   1.000
_cell.angle_alpha   90.00
_cell.angle_beta   90.00
_cell.angle_gamma   90.00
#
_symmetry.space_group_name_H-M   'P 1'
#
loop_
_entity.id
_entity.type
_entity.pdbx_description
1 polymer ?
#
loop_
_entity_poly.entity_id
_entity_poly.type
_entity_poly.pdbx_seq_one_letter_code
_entity_poly.pdbx_strand_id
1 'polypeptide(L)' 'MLDSLYIKNFRLFKELEIEQLGRVNLIIGRNNSGKTALLEALHLYAKNASP' A
#
# COMPACT_ATOMS: atom_id res chain seq x y z
N MET A 1 -5.84 5.38 -13.31
CA MET A 1 -5.69 5.89 -11.93
C MET A 1 -5.86 4.68 -11.02
N LEU A 2 -5.21 4.61 -9.87
CA LEU A 2 -5.39 3.47 -8.96
C LEU A 2 -6.62 3.74 -8.09
N ASP A 3 -7.73 3.05 -8.36
CA ASP A 3 -9.02 3.32 -7.71
C ASP A 3 -9.16 2.59 -6.36
N SER A 4 -8.53 1.42 -6.24
CA SER A 4 -8.48 0.61 -5.03
C SER A 4 -7.13 -0.10 -4.91
N LEU A 5 -6.80 -0.59 -3.72
CA LEU A 5 -5.57 -1.31 -3.46
C LEU A 5 -5.84 -2.49 -2.55
N TYR A 6 -5.44 -3.69 -2.98
CA TYR A 6 -5.48 -4.90 -2.17
C TYR A 6 -4.06 -5.46 -2.01
N ILE A 7 -3.65 -5.68 -0.76
CA ILE A 7 -2.34 -6.22 -0.39
C ILE A 7 -2.56 -7.47 0.46
N LYS A 8 -1.91 -8.57 0.08
CA LYS A 8 -1.96 -9.84 0.80
C LYS A 8 -0.57 -10.42 1.00
N ASN A 9 -0.30 -10.92 2.20
CA ASN A 9 0.96 -11.56 2.58
C ASN A 9 2.22 -10.72 2.21
N PHE A 10 2.16 -9.40 2.43
CA PHE A 10 3.28 -8.50 2.15
C PHE A 10 3.78 -7.85 3.44
N ARG A 11 5.00 -8.22 3.84
CA ARG A 11 5.62 -7.74 5.09
C ARG A 11 4.69 -7.98 6.29
N LEU A 12 4.28 -6.91 6.98
CA LEU A 12 3.39 -7.00 8.15
C LEU A 12 1.91 -7.10 7.79
N PHE A 13 1.54 -6.86 6.53
CA PHE A 13 0.16 -6.99 6.08
C PHE A 13 -0.14 -8.45 5.74
N LYS A 14 -0.87 -9.13 6.63
CA LYS A 14 -1.52 -10.41 6.27
C LYS A 14 -2.56 -10.16 5.18
N GLU A 15 -3.37 -9.12 5.37
CA GLU A 15 -4.37 -8.64 4.43
C GLU A 15 -4.62 -7.15 4.73
N LEU A 16 -4.67 -6.32 3.69
CA LEU A 16 -5.04 -4.91 3.74
C LEU A 16 -5.81 -4.57 2.48
N GLU A 17 -7.01 -4.01 2.66
CA GLU A 17 -7.86 -3.55 1.57
C GLU A 17 -8.13 -2.05 1.75
N ILE A 18 -7.90 -1.30 0.67
CA ILE A 18 -8.28 0.10 0.54
C ILE A 18 -9.24 0.17 -0.64
N GLU A 19 -10.54 0.13 -0.34
CA GLU A 19 -11.61 0.04 -1.35
C GLU A 19 -11.68 1.27 -2.27
N GLN A 20 -11.27 2.44 -1.75
CA GLN A 20 -11.31 3.70 -2.50
C GLN A 20 -10.07 4.55 -2.21
N LEU A 21 -9.35 4.90 -3.28
CA LEU A 21 -8.25 5.84 -3.26
C LEU A 21 -8.69 7.16 -3.91
N GLY A 22 -8.46 8.26 -3.19
CA GLY A 22 -8.64 9.60 -3.72
C GLY A 22 -7.46 10.05 -4.58
N ARG A 23 -7.59 11.21 -5.22
CA ARG A 23 -6.45 11.89 -5.88
C ARG A 23 -5.32 12.22 -4.89
N VAL A 24 -5.67 12.46 -3.62
CA VAL A 24 -4.74 12.65 -2.50
C VAL A 24 -5.22 11.77 -1.36
N ASN A 25 -4.31 10.99 -0.77
CA ASN A 25 -4.60 10.10 0.36
C ASN A 25 -3.64 10.45 1.51
N LEU A 26 -4.19 10.69 2.70
CA LEU A 26 -3.41 10.92 3.92
C LEU A 26 -3.34 9.64 4.73
N ILE A 27 -2.13 9.10 4.92
CA ILE A 27 -1.91 7.85 5.65
C ILE A 27 -1.20 8.16 6.97
N ILE A 28 -1.91 7.98 8.07
CA ILE A 28 -1.42 8.24 9.43
C ILE A 28 -1.29 6.95 10.25
N GLY A 29 -0.49 7.01 11.32
CA GLY A 29 -0.32 5.90 12.25
C GLY A 29 0.98 5.99 13.03
N ARG A 30 1.11 5.21 14.10
CA ARG A 30 2.33 5.13 14.91
C ARG A 30 3.53 4.63 14.11
N ASN A 31 4.74 4.89 14.58
CA ASN A 31 5.94 4.29 13.97
C ASN A 31 5.81 2.77 13.92
N ASN A 32 6.39 2.17 12.88
CA ASN A 32 6.32 0.74 12.62
C ASN A 32 4.92 0.16 12.32
N SER A 33 3.88 0.99 12.13
CA SER A 33 2.52 0.55 11.80
C SER A 33 2.32 0.09 10.35
N GLY A 34 3.38 0.05 9.53
CA GLY A 34 3.29 -0.40 8.13
C GLY A 34 3.18 0.69 7.08
N LYS A 35 3.32 1.97 7.44
CA LYS A 35 3.28 3.07 6.45
C LYS A 35 4.36 2.92 5.35
N THR A 36 5.60 2.60 5.72
CA THR A 36 6.67 2.32 4.75
C THR A 36 6.35 1.07 3.93
N ALA A 37 5.86 0.01 4.56
CA ALA A 37 5.45 -1.21 3.86
C ALA A 37 4.34 -0.95 2.82
N LEU A 38 3.41 -0.05 3.10
CA LEU A 38 2.36 0.33 2.16
C LEU A 38 2.93 1.07 0.95
N LEU A 39 3.86 2.00 1.17
CA LEU A 39 4.56 2.70 0.08
C LEU A 39 5.44 1.74 -0.75
N GLU A 40 6.06 0.74 -0.13
CA GLU A 40 6.84 -0.27 -0.84
C GLU A 40 5.97 -1.21 -1.68
N ALA A 41 4.79 -1.58 -1.21
CA ALA A 41 3.82 -2.35 -2.00
C ALA A 41 3.34 -1.54 -3.22
N LEU A 42 3.04 -0.25 -3.02
CA LEU A 42 2.69 0.67 -4.11
C LEU A 42 3.84 0.84 -5.11
N HIS A 43 5.07 0.95 -4.63
CA HIS A 43 6.26 1.05 -5.49
C HIS A 43 6.49 -0.21 -6.32
N LEU A 44 6.36 -1.38 -5.70
CA LEU A 44 6.45 -2.67 -6.40
C LEU A 44 5.38 -2.78 -7.49
N TYR A 45 4.15 -2.39 -7.18
CA TYR A 45 3.05 -2.36 -8.13
C TYR A 45 3.33 -1.39 -9.29
N ALA A 46 3.76 -0.15 -8.98
CA ALA A 46 4.07 0.87 -9.99
C ALA A 46 5.22 0.45 -10.92
N LYS A 47 6.16 -0.35 -10.41
CA LYS A 47 7.26 -0.95 -11.18
C LYS A 47 6.86 -2.21 -11.96
N ASN A 48 5.62 -2.69 -11.88
CA ASN A 48 5.22 -4.00 -12.43
C ASN A 48 6.12 -5.15 -11.95
N ALA A 49 6.51 -5.12 -10.67
CA ALA A 49 7.43 -6.08 -10.06
C ALA A 49 8.79 -6.21 -10.77
N SER A 50 9.19 -5.21 -11.55
CA SER A 50 10.54 -5.13 -12.09
C SER A 50 11.56 -4.77 -10.99
N PRO A 51 12.82 -5.24 -11.11
CA PRO A 51 13.91 -4.89 -10.18
C PRO A 51 14.09 -3.37 -9.98
#